data_AF-A0A2T5BZ82-F1
#
_entry.id   AF-A0A2T5BZ82-F1
#
_cell.length_a   1.000
_cell.length_b   1.000
_cell.length_c   1.000
_cell.angle_alpha   90.00
_cell.angle_beta   90.00
_cell.angle_gamma   90.00
#
_symmetry.space_group_name_H-M   'P 1'
#
loop_
_entity.id
_entity.type
_entity.pdbx_description
1 polymer ?
#
loop_
_entity_poly.entity_id
_entity_poly.type
_entity_poly.pdbx_seq_one_letter_code
_entity_poly.pdbx_strand_id
1 'polypeptide(L)'
;MHRLPDTYHALKVDAQKCIGCTHCMQSCPTEAIRIRNGLAVIDKKRCVDCGQCLRACPAKAIFVEQDDLDKIKSFKYRVALFPAVTIGQFPENISENQIYDALLKIGFTHLYELEQPIGFLKDSIKEYCRKDKKARPHISTFCPSVVRLIQIRYPSLLDNLIPRKAPHDLGAHLALEQLQNQGAQRDEIGIFYITPCIAKISSVKSPLGEKESIVDGVINMNVLYNKVRKNIRTTDIPDTSDRRETLTRDGILWSLTRGEARHFGERSMAIDGIHNVIRFLERLENEEVPDIDFLELRACDQSCAGGNLTAGNRFLTVERLEHRAKRYESSSKFKDHPIQRLAPKLKSKLISDPIDAKPVFILDRDREKALEKMSKMQRIICFLPGIDCGACGAPNCQALAEDMVNQKAKMSDCVFLQQTWQEENKISTSKALKNMEKKWGKDRFKADCNKRGRRNEGF
;
A
#
# COMPACT_ATOMS: atom_id res chain seq x y z
N MET A 1 -16.80 -13.78 -21.85
CA MET A 1 -15.66 -14.36 -21.09
C MET A 1 -14.71 -13.21 -20.72
N HIS A 2 -14.96 -12.47 -19.64
CA HIS A 2 -14.02 -11.43 -19.18
C HIS A 2 -13.14 -12.04 -18.09
N ARG A 3 -11.95 -12.51 -18.47
CA ARG A 3 -10.85 -12.65 -17.50
C ARG A 3 -10.55 -11.22 -17.06
N LEU A 4 -10.80 -10.90 -15.78
CA LEU A 4 -10.25 -9.68 -15.18
C LEU A 4 -8.75 -9.69 -15.51
N PRO A 5 -8.18 -8.62 -16.09
CA PRO A 5 -6.75 -8.58 -16.39
C PRO A 5 -5.98 -8.88 -15.11
N ASP A 6 -4.91 -9.69 -15.22
CA ASP A 6 -4.07 -10.04 -14.08
C ASP A 6 -3.50 -8.74 -13.50
N THR A 7 -4.09 -8.27 -12.40
CA THR A 7 -3.66 -7.05 -11.73
C THR A 7 -2.27 -7.24 -11.18
N TYR A 8 -1.36 -6.31 -11.47
CA TYR A 8 -0.01 -6.37 -10.95
C TYR A 8 -0.02 -6.40 -9.41
N HIS A 9 0.77 -7.32 -8.85
CA HIS A 9 0.92 -7.53 -7.41
C HIS A 9 2.40 -7.41 -7.04
N ALA A 10 2.73 -6.42 -6.20
CA ALA A 10 4.12 -6.03 -5.93
C ALA A 10 4.85 -6.96 -4.95
N LEU A 11 4.15 -7.49 -3.94
CA LEU A 11 4.78 -8.34 -2.91
C LEU A 11 5.13 -9.72 -3.47
N LYS A 12 6.34 -10.20 -3.17
CA LYS A 12 6.80 -11.55 -3.52
C LYS A 12 7.41 -12.24 -2.30
N VAL A 13 7.43 -13.57 -2.33
CA VAL A 13 8.05 -14.40 -1.29
C VAL A 13 9.27 -15.09 -1.90
N ASP A 14 10.43 -14.85 -1.31
CA ASP A 14 11.66 -15.57 -1.59
C ASP A 14 11.60 -16.94 -0.89
N ALA A 15 11.40 -17.99 -1.68
CA ALA A 15 11.30 -19.36 -1.20
C ALA A 15 12.60 -19.86 -0.55
N GLN A 16 13.75 -19.33 -0.96
CA GLN A 16 15.02 -19.69 -0.33
C GLN A 16 15.12 -19.05 1.05
N LYS A 17 14.57 -17.84 1.22
CA LYS A 17 14.62 -17.12 2.50
C LYS A 17 13.53 -17.49 3.50
N CYS A 18 12.36 -17.86 3.00
CA CYS A 18 11.20 -18.11 3.84
C CYS A 18 11.41 -19.33 4.73
N ILE A 19 11.11 -19.16 6.03
CA ILE A 19 11.18 -20.24 7.03
C ILE A 19 9.82 -20.72 7.48
N GLY A 20 8.72 -20.27 6.85
CA GLY A 20 7.37 -20.71 7.20
C GLY A 20 6.91 -20.37 8.63
N CYS A 21 7.46 -19.35 9.29
CA CYS A 21 7.19 -19.04 10.70
C CYS A 21 5.84 -18.35 11.01
N THR A 22 4.93 -18.23 10.04
CA THR A 22 3.57 -17.64 10.18
C THR A 22 3.41 -16.16 10.53
N HIS A 23 4.45 -15.41 10.95
CA HIS A 23 4.26 -13.98 11.31
C HIS A 23 3.59 -13.15 10.20
N CYS A 24 3.94 -13.40 8.95
CA CYS A 24 3.29 -12.78 7.80
C CYS A 24 1.81 -13.17 7.64
N MET A 25 1.47 -14.43 7.95
CA MET A 25 0.10 -14.93 7.92
C MET A 25 -0.78 -14.25 8.97
N GLN A 26 -0.27 -14.15 10.19
CA GLN A 26 -1.00 -13.56 11.32
C GLN A 26 -1.13 -12.04 11.21
N SER A 27 -0.15 -11.35 10.62
CA SER A 27 -0.19 -9.89 10.41
C SER A 27 -1.01 -9.46 9.19
N CYS A 28 -1.50 -10.39 8.37
CA CYS A 28 -2.18 -10.04 7.13
C CYS A 28 -3.64 -9.63 7.38
N PRO A 29 -4.00 -8.35 7.15
CA PRO A 29 -5.33 -7.83 7.52
C PRO A 29 -6.48 -8.39 6.68
N THR A 30 -6.17 -8.97 5.52
CA THR A 30 -7.16 -9.53 4.57
C THR A 30 -7.05 -11.04 4.47
N GLU A 31 -6.30 -11.68 5.38
CA GLU A 31 -6.08 -13.13 5.41
C GLU A 31 -5.60 -13.68 4.06
N ALA A 32 -4.81 -12.89 3.32
CA ALA A 32 -4.32 -13.26 2.00
C ALA A 32 -3.22 -14.33 2.04
N ILE A 33 -2.70 -14.69 3.21
CA ILE A 33 -1.54 -15.56 3.32
C ILE A 33 -1.93 -16.93 3.89
N ARG A 34 -1.35 -17.98 3.33
CA ARG A 34 -1.41 -19.37 3.83
C ARG A 34 0.00 -19.92 3.92
N ILE A 35 0.24 -20.88 4.82
CA ILE A 35 1.46 -21.70 4.80
C ILE A 35 1.17 -22.99 4.04
N ARG A 36 2.00 -23.29 3.05
CA ARG A 36 1.94 -24.50 2.21
C ARG A 36 3.35 -24.98 1.92
N ASN A 37 3.60 -26.28 2.08
CA ASN A 37 4.92 -26.89 1.89
C ASN A 37 6.06 -26.14 2.63
N GLY A 38 5.79 -25.61 3.83
CA GLY A 38 6.76 -24.87 4.65
C GLY A 38 6.99 -23.42 4.22
N LEU A 39 6.27 -22.91 3.22
CA LEU A 39 6.46 -21.57 2.67
C LEU A 39 5.19 -20.74 2.79
N ALA A 40 5.36 -19.43 2.92
CA ALA A 40 4.26 -18.48 2.81
C ALA A 40 3.81 -18.35 1.35
N VAL A 41 2.51 -18.44 1.11
CA VAL A 41 1.88 -18.28 -0.19
C VAL A 41 0.86 -17.14 -0.10
N ILE A 42 1.01 -16.13 -0.96
CA ILE A 42 0.13 -14.96 -1.00
C ILE A 42 -0.96 -15.18 -2.06
N ASP A 43 -2.22 -15.10 -1.66
CA ASP A 43 -3.37 -14.97 -2.56
C ASP A 43 -3.43 -13.53 -3.07
N LYS A 44 -2.98 -13.35 -4.32
CA LYS A 44 -2.92 -12.05 -4.99
C LYS A 44 -4.28 -11.37 -5.10
N LYS A 45 -5.38 -12.11 -5.10
CA LYS A 45 -6.73 -11.54 -5.19
C LYS A 45 -7.13 -10.85 -3.89
N ARG A 46 -6.72 -11.38 -2.74
CA ARG A 46 -7.00 -10.83 -1.40
C ARG A 46 -6.01 -9.77 -0.96
N CYS A 47 -4.80 -9.83 -1.49
CA CYS A 47 -3.75 -8.91 -1.09
C CYS A 47 -4.05 -7.48 -1.56
N VAL A 48 -3.98 -6.53 -0.62
CA VAL A 48 -4.14 -5.09 -0.89
C VAL A 48 -2.80 -4.35 -0.96
N ASP A 49 -1.69 -5.08 -1.04
CA ASP A 49 -0.31 -4.55 -1.06
C ASP A 49 0.03 -3.61 0.11
N CYS A 50 -0.62 -3.78 1.27
CA CYS A 50 -0.37 -2.97 2.47
C CYS A 50 1.00 -3.23 3.11
N GLY A 51 1.66 -4.36 2.79
CA GLY A 51 3.01 -4.71 3.24
C GLY A 51 3.22 -4.97 4.73
N GLN A 52 2.14 -5.18 5.51
CA GLN A 52 2.27 -5.61 6.91
C GLN A 52 3.09 -6.92 7.04
N CYS A 53 2.88 -7.83 6.10
CA CYS A 53 3.64 -9.08 6.02
C CYS A 53 5.15 -8.86 5.79
N LEU A 54 5.54 -7.83 5.01
CA LEU A 54 6.94 -7.48 4.79
C LEU A 54 7.60 -7.04 6.11
N ARG A 55 6.91 -6.21 6.89
CA ARG A 55 7.39 -5.76 8.21
C ARG A 55 7.50 -6.89 9.22
N ALA A 56 6.52 -7.78 9.22
CA ALA A 56 6.44 -8.87 10.18
C ALA A 56 7.40 -10.04 9.88
N CYS A 57 8.08 -10.06 8.73
CA CYS A 57 8.92 -11.19 8.33
C CYS A 57 10.33 -11.10 8.95
N PRO A 58 10.67 -11.94 9.96
CA PRO A 58 11.99 -11.88 10.59
C PRO A 58 13.11 -12.30 9.62
N ALA A 59 12.80 -13.24 8.70
CA ALA A 59 13.75 -13.76 7.73
C ALA A 59 13.97 -12.83 6.51
N LYS A 60 13.29 -11.68 6.45
CA LYS A 60 13.30 -10.76 5.29
C LYS A 60 13.03 -11.47 3.96
N ALA A 61 12.14 -12.46 4.00
CA ALA A 61 11.78 -13.30 2.85
C ALA A 61 10.70 -12.66 1.98
N ILE A 62 9.99 -11.66 2.47
CA ILE A 62 8.99 -10.91 1.70
C ILE A 62 9.66 -9.65 1.16
N PHE A 63 9.58 -9.46 -0.16
CA PHE A 63 10.25 -8.37 -0.85
C PHE A 63 9.38 -7.81 -1.98
N VAL A 64 9.86 -6.72 -2.57
CA VAL A 64 9.24 -6.07 -3.74
C VAL A 64 10.33 -5.84 -4.78
N GLU A 65 10.00 -6.12 -6.03
CA GLU A 65 10.86 -5.76 -7.15
C GLU A 65 10.71 -4.28 -7.48
N GLN A 66 11.84 -3.59 -7.61
CA GLN A 66 11.90 -2.23 -8.14
C GLN A 66 12.43 -2.28 -9.58
N ASP A 67 12.15 -1.21 -10.34
CA ASP A 67 12.74 -1.06 -11.65
C ASP A 67 14.23 -0.71 -11.51
N ASP A 68 15.03 -1.07 -12.52
CA ASP A 68 16.44 -0.70 -12.57
C ASP A 68 16.57 0.82 -12.69
N LEU A 69 17.40 1.42 -11.84
CA LEU A 69 17.67 2.85 -11.88
C LEU A 69 18.34 3.25 -13.19
N ASP A 70 19.11 2.36 -13.82
CA ASP A 70 19.74 2.67 -15.11
C ASP A 70 18.73 2.91 -16.24
N LYS A 71 17.46 2.50 -16.07
CA LYS A 71 16.37 2.81 -17.00
C LYS A 71 16.21 4.32 -17.20
N ILE A 72 16.55 5.17 -16.21
CA ILE A 72 16.47 6.62 -16.36
C ILE A 72 17.33 7.13 -17.53
N LYS A 73 18.44 6.44 -17.84
CA LYS A 73 19.38 6.86 -18.90
C LYS A 73 18.80 6.75 -20.31
N SER A 74 17.69 6.03 -20.48
CA SER A 74 16.98 5.93 -21.76
C SER A 74 16.17 7.19 -22.11
N PHE A 75 16.06 8.15 -21.18
CA PHE A 75 15.30 9.38 -21.36
C PHE A 75 16.21 10.61 -21.33
N LYS A 76 15.86 11.61 -22.14
CA LYS A 76 16.51 12.93 -22.13
C LYS A 76 16.11 13.72 -20.89
N TYR A 77 14.81 13.81 -20.63
CA TYR A 77 14.26 14.44 -19.44
C TYR A 77 13.99 13.37 -18.37
N ARG A 78 14.96 13.23 -17.47
CA ARG A 78 14.99 12.26 -16.38
C ARG A 78 14.36 12.88 -15.14
N VAL A 79 13.07 12.68 -14.96
CA VAL A 79 12.28 13.28 -13.89
C VAL A 79 12.28 12.37 -12.65
N ALA A 80 12.77 12.88 -11.52
CA ALA A 80 12.50 12.30 -10.21
C ALA A 80 11.26 12.95 -9.62
N LEU A 81 10.20 12.16 -9.48
CA LEU A 81 8.98 12.53 -8.78
C LEU A 81 9.00 11.90 -7.39
N PHE A 82 8.94 12.68 -6.32
CA PHE A 82 9.04 12.15 -4.95
C PHE A 82 8.11 12.90 -3.98
N PRO A 83 7.66 12.26 -2.89
CA PRO A 83 6.89 12.96 -1.86
C PRO A 83 7.81 13.76 -0.94
N ALA A 84 7.25 14.76 -0.26
CA ALA A 84 7.91 15.50 0.82
C ALA A 84 8.47 14.55 1.90
N VAL A 85 7.83 13.39 2.09
CA VAL A 85 8.31 12.30 2.97
C VAL A 85 9.75 11.89 2.68
N THR A 86 10.21 11.94 1.42
CA THR A 86 11.61 11.66 1.05
C THR A 86 12.57 12.61 1.78
N ILE A 87 12.24 13.91 1.86
CA ILE A 87 13.07 14.90 2.55
C ILE A 87 13.08 14.64 4.06
N GLY A 88 11.92 14.31 4.64
CA GLY A 88 11.80 14.00 6.08
C GLY A 88 12.61 12.77 6.52
N GLN A 89 13.04 11.90 5.60
CA GLN A 89 13.89 10.74 5.93
C GLN A 89 15.29 11.15 6.42
N PHE A 90 15.76 12.34 6.06
CA PHE A 90 17.10 12.80 6.38
C PHE A 90 17.11 13.60 7.70
N PRO A 91 18.19 13.49 8.50
CA PRO A 91 18.38 14.33 9.69
C PRO A 91 18.51 15.81 9.31
N GLU A 92 18.19 16.70 10.26
CA GLU A 92 18.14 18.16 10.02
C GLU A 92 19.49 18.79 9.64
N ASN A 93 20.60 18.15 9.99
CA ASN A 93 21.94 18.59 9.56
C ASN A 93 22.20 18.36 8.06
N ILE A 94 21.27 17.74 7.34
CA ILE A 94 21.30 17.61 5.88
C ILE A 94 20.24 18.54 5.31
N SER A 95 20.69 19.58 4.62
CA SER A 95 19.83 20.58 4.00
C SER A 95 19.08 20.03 2.77
N GLU A 96 17.98 20.70 2.42
CA GLU A 96 17.20 20.37 1.20
C GLU A 96 18.07 20.49 -0.06
N ASN A 97 18.94 21.51 -0.13
CA ASN A 97 19.86 21.70 -1.24
C ASN A 97 20.83 20.51 -1.42
N GLN A 98 21.35 19.93 -0.33
CA GLN A 98 22.20 18.74 -0.40
C GLN A 98 21.46 17.52 -0.96
N ILE A 99 20.20 17.34 -0.57
CA ILE A 99 19.38 16.22 -1.05
C ILE A 99 19.08 16.39 -2.54
N TYR A 100 18.68 17.59 -2.95
CA TYR A 100 18.39 17.89 -4.35
C TYR A 100 19.63 17.77 -5.23
N ASP A 101 20.79 18.31 -4.82
CA ASP A 101 22.06 18.13 -5.52
C ASP A 101 22.44 16.66 -5.68
N ALA A 102 22.30 15.86 -4.62
CA ALA A 102 22.58 14.43 -4.67
C ALA A 102 21.67 13.69 -5.65
N LEU A 103 20.39 14.08 -5.79
CA LEU A 103 19.49 13.51 -6.81
C LEU A 103 19.95 13.85 -8.22
N LEU A 104 20.41 15.08 -8.46
CA LEU A 104 20.97 15.48 -9.76
C LEU A 104 22.22 14.66 -10.10
N LYS A 105 23.13 14.48 -9.14
CA LYS A 105 24.33 13.65 -9.31
C LYS A 105 24.06 12.19 -9.60
N ILE A 106 22.99 11.63 -9.02
CA ILE A 106 22.55 10.26 -9.30
C ILE A 106 22.15 10.09 -10.78
N GLY A 107 21.81 11.19 -11.46
CA GLY A 107 21.51 11.22 -12.88
C GLY A 107 20.11 11.72 -13.21
N PHE A 108 19.37 12.29 -12.25
CA PHE A 108 18.13 13.01 -12.58
C PHE A 108 18.46 14.40 -13.14
N THR A 109 17.56 14.91 -13.98
CA THR A 109 17.68 16.26 -14.57
C THR A 109 16.66 17.23 -13.98
N HIS A 110 15.47 16.69 -13.68
CA HIS A 110 14.33 17.44 -13.19
C HIS A 110 13.81 16.79 -11.91
N LEU A 111 13.49 17.62 -10.92
CA LEU A 111 13.14 17.19 -9.59
C LEU A 111 11.79 17.80 -9.23
N TYR A 112 10.83 16.97 -8.87
CA TYR A 112 9.48 17.39 -8.53
C TYR A 112 9.05 16.75 -7.23
N GLU A 113 8.73 17.59 -6.23
CA GLU A 113 7.92 17.14 -5.11
C GLU A 113 6.47 17.02 -5.57
N LEU A 114 5.90 15.82 -5.46
CA LEU A 114 4.56 15.53 -5.99
C LEU A 114 3.44 16.34 -5.31
N GLU A 115 3.73 16.94 -4.15
CA GLU A 115 2.80 17.79 -3.42
C GLU A 115 2.80 19.26 -3.87
N GLN A 116 3.65 19.66 -4.81
CA GLN A 116 3.62 21.01 -5.41
C GLN A 116 2.23 21.41 -5.93
N PRO A 117 1.51 20.57 -6.70
CA PRO A 117 0.17 20.93 -7.20
C PRO A 117 -0.97 20.64 -6.22
N ILE A 118 -0.72 20.36 -4.92
CA ILE A 118 -1.78 19.88 -4.01
C ILE A 118 -2.94 20.85 -3.83
N GLY A 119 -2.69 22.16 -4.00
CA GLY A 119 -3.74 23.18 -3.96
C GLY A 119 -4.87 22.86 -4.95
N PHE A 120 -4.52 22.40 -6.15
CA PHE A 120 -5.49 22.02 -7.18
C PHE A 120 -6.28 20.76 -6.81
N LEU A 121 -5.62 19.77 -6.19
CA LEU A 121 -6.31 18.58 -5.68
C LEU A 121 -7.29 18.95 -4.58
N LYS A 122 -6.84 19.77 -3.61
CA LYS A 122 -7.65 20.25 -2.50
C LYS A 122 -8.90 20.98 -3.00
N ASP A 123 -8.76 21.88 -3.96
CA ASP A 123 -9.90 22.60 -4.53
C ASP A 123 -10.85 21.67 -5.29
N SER A 124 -10.30 20.74 -6.07
CA SER A 124 -11.09 19.75 -6.82
C SER A 124 -11.90 18.82 -5.92
N ILE A 125 -11.35 18.42 -4.77
CA ILE A 125 -12.06 17.63 -3.75
C ILE A 125 -13.12 18.50 -3.05
N LYS A 126 -12.81 19.75 -2.69
CA LYS A 126 -13.82 20.67 -2.11
C LYS A 126 -15.01 20.90 -3.03
N GLU A 127 -14.76 21.07 -4.32
CA GLU A 127 -15.80 21.20 -5.33
C GLU A 127 -16.67 19.94 -5.41
N TYR A 128 -16.07 18.75 -5.34
CA TYR A 128 -16.79 17.48 -5.30
C TYR A 128 -17.68 17.38 -4.05
N CYS A 129 -17.10 17.50 -2.86
CA CYS A 129 -17.82 17.34 -1.58
C CYS A 129 -18.92 18.38 -1.35
N ARG A 130 -18.89 19.52 -2.06
CA ARG A 130 -19.98 20.52 -2.04
C ARG A 130 -21.15 20.14 -2.95
N LYS A 131 -20.85 19.53 -4.09
CA LYS A 131 -21.85 19.13 -5.10
C LYS A 131 -22.55 17.84 -4.71
N ASP A 132 -21.79 16.85 -4.26
CA ASP A 132 -22.33 15.59 -3.78
C ASP A 132 -22.57 15.67 -2.28
N LYS A 133 -23.83 15.53 -1.87
CA LYS A 133 -24.23 15.46 -0.47
C LYS A 133 -24.79 14.08 -0.09
N LYS A 134 -24.93 13.18 -1.07
CA LYS A 134 -25.64 11.89 -0.88
C LYS A 134 -24.68 10.79 -0.43
N ALA A 135 -23.43 10.78 -0.89
CA ALA A 135 -22.47 9.74 -0.59
C ALA A 135 -21.57 10.04 0.63
N ARG A 136 -22.18 10.52 1.73
CA ARG A 136 -21.43 10.85 2.96
C ARG A 136 -21.26 9.60 3.86
N PRO A 137 -20.13 9.47 4.57
CA PRO A 137 -18.95 10.33 4.52
C PRO A 137 -18.18 10.19 3.20
N HIS A 138 -17.57 11.27 2.72
CA HIS A 138 -16.68 11.20 1.55
C HIS A 138 -15.33 10.60 1.96
N ILE A 139 -14.90 9.53 1.29
CA ILE A 139 -13.67 8.79 1.63
C ILE A 139 -12.58 9.15 0.63
N SER A 140 -11.41 9.57 1.13
CA SER A 140 -10.24 9.82 0.28
C SER A 140 -9.71 8.54 -0.39
N THR A 141 -9.34 8.66 -1.66
CA THR A 141 -8.73 7.60 -2.49
C THR A 141 -7.20 7.62 -2.48
N PHE A 142 -6.56 8.51 -1.73
CA PHE A 142 -5.10 8.66 -1.79
C PHE A 142 -4.36 7.39 -1.33
N CYS A 143 -4.85 6.64 -0.33
CA CYS A 143 -4.24 5.37 0.06
C CYS A 143 -4.75 4.19 -0.80
N PRO A 144 -3.96 3.67 -1.76
CA PRO A 144 -4.41 2.61 -2.65
C PRO A 144 -4.72 1.29 -1.93
N SER A 145 -4.03 1.01 -0.81
CA SER A 145 -4.30 -0.19 0.00
C SER A 145 -5.68 -0.12 0.64
N VAL A 146 -6.14 1.08 1.03
CA VAL A 146 -7.49 1.26 1.60
C VAL A 146 -8.54 1.18 0.50
N VAL A 147 -8.31 1.80 -0.65
CA VAL A 147 -9.21 1.66 -1.81
C VAL A 147 -9.39 0.19 -2.18
N ARG A 148 -8.30 -0.58 -2.30
CA ARG A 148 -8.35 -2.02 -2.59
C ARG A 148 -9.03 -2.81 -1.48
N LEU A 149 -8.84 -2.44 -0.22
CA LEU A 149 -9.54 -3.04 0.91
C LEU A 149 -11.06 -2.85 0.78
N ILE A 150 -11.51 -1.63 0.47
CA ILE A 150 -12.93 -1.32 0.22
C ILE A 150 -13.46 -2.14 -0.97
N GLN A 151 -12.72 -2.22 -2.08
CA GLN A 151 -13.11 -3.05 -3.24
C GLN A 151 -13.40 -4.51 -2.88
N ILE A 152 -12.65 -5.09 -1.95
CA ILE A 152 -12.73 -6.53 -1.64
C ILE A 152 -13.59 -6.86 -0.42
N ARG A 153 -13.69 -5.96 0.56
CA ARG A 153 -14.36 -6.23 1.84
C ARG A 153 -15.58 -5.35 2.12
N TYR A 154 -15.61 -4.12 1.61
CA TYR A 154 -16.67 -3.15 1.92
C TYR A 154 -17.24 -2.54 0.62
N PRO A 155 -17.74 -3.36 -0.32
CA PRO A 155 -18.20 -2.87 -1.61
C PRO A 155 -19.38 -1.90 -1.51
N SER A 156 -20.14 -1.93 -0.41
CA SER A 156 -21.21 -0.97 -0.07
C SER A 156 -20.70 0.48 0.04
N LEU A 157 -19.42 0.67 0.38
CA LEU A 157 -18.79 1.97 0.57
C LEU A 157 -18.06 2.48 -0.69
N LEU A 158 -18.23 1.85 -1.85
CA LEU A 158 -17.58 2.29 -3.08
C LEU A 158 -18.07 3.65 -3.55
N ASP A 159 -19.37 3.92 -3.41
CA ASP A 159 -19.96 5.20 -3.81
C ASP A 159 -19.48 6.36 -2.92
N ASN A 160 -19.00 6.06 -1.71
CA ASN A 160 -18.39 7.04 -0.80
C ASN A 160 -16.97 7.46 -1.24
N LEU A 161 -16.30 6.70 -2.12
CA LEU A 161 -14.95 7.03 -2.60
C LEU A 161 -14.98 8.27 -3.49
N ILE A 162 -14.14 9.25 -3.18
CA ILE A 162 -14.02 10.47 -3.98
C ILE A 162 -13.34 10.12 -5.31
N PRO A 163 -13.97 10.38 -6.48
CA PRO A 163 -13.44 10.01 -7.80
C PRO A 163 -12.34 11.00 -8.24
N ARG A 164 -11.22 10.98 -7.52
CA ARG A 164 -10.03 11.76 -7.80
C ARG A 164 -8.80 10.87 -7.79
N LYS A 165 -7.91 11.14 -8.75
CA LYS A 165 -6.60 10.51 -8.84
C LYS A 165 -5.71 10.91 -7.67
N ALA A 166 -4.69 10.11 -7.43
CA ALA A 166 -3.82 10.32 -6.30
C ALA A 166 -2.79 11.43 -6.58
N PRO A 167 -2.19 12.01 -5.52
CA PRO A 167 -1.19 13.08 -5.63
C PRO A 167 -0.03 12.79 -6.60
N HIS A 168 0.42 11.53 -6.71
CA HIS A 168 1.50 11.18 -7.65
C HIS A 168 1.10 11.37 -9.12
N ASP A 169 -0.16 11.17 -9.48
CA ASP A 169 -0.63 11.36 -10.86
C ASP A 169 -0.67 12.85 -11.17
N LEU A 170 -1.12 13.65 -10.21
CA LEU A 170 -1.12 15.11 -10.33
C LEU A 170 0.29 15.68 -10.44
N GLY A 171 1.23 15.23 -9.60
CA GLY A 171 2.64 15.63 -9.67
C GLY A 171 3.29 15.23 -11.00
N ALA A 172 2.99 14.03 -11.50
CA ALA A 172 3.45 13.58 -12.82
C ALA A 172 2.89 14.44 -13.95
N HIS A 173 1.59 14.78 -13.90
CA HIS A 173 0.99 15.69 -14.86
C HIS A 173 1.61 17.10 -14.78
N LEU A 174 1.87 17.64 -13.59
CA LEU A 174 2.56 18.92 -13.45
C LEU A 174 3.93 18.91 -14.14
N ALA A 175 4.75 17.89 -13.89
CA ALA A 175 6.06 17.75 -14.51
C ALA A 175 5.96 17.66 -16.03
N LEU A 176 5.02 16.86 -16.54
CA LEU A 176 4.79 16.71 -17.97
C LEU A 176 4.40 18.04 -18.62
N GLU A 177 3.43 18.76 -18.03
CA GLU A 177 2.93 20.03 -18.54
C GLU A 177 4.03 21.11 -18.60
N GLN A 178 4.84 21.21 -17.55
CA GLN A 178 5.92 22.19 -17.52
C GLN A 178 7.00 21.89 -18.55
N LEU A 179 7.39 20.63 -18.70
CA LEU A 179 8.41 20.23 -19.68
C LEU A 179 7.92 20.37 -21.12
N GLN A 180 6.65 20.03 -21.39
CA GLN A 180 6.06 20.22 -22.72
C GLN A 180 5.96 21.70 -23.11
N ASN A 181 5.66 22.58 -22.15
CA ASN A 181 5.70 24.03 -22.38
C ASN A 181 7.12 24.56 -22.68
N GLN A 182 8.15 23.80 -22.33
CA GLN A 182 9.55 24.08 -22.68
C GLN A 182 9.99 23.39 -23.98
N GLY A 183 9.06 22.75 -24.71
CA GLY A 183 9.30 22.11 -26.00
C GLY A 183 9.66 20.63 -25.95
N ALA A 184 9.68 20.00 -24.77
CA ALA A 184 9.96 18.57 -24.63
C ALA A 184 8.84 17.71 -25.22
N GLN A 185 9.18 16.64 -25.93
CA GLN A 185 8.22 15.64 -26.39
C GLN A 185 7.95 14.58 -25.32
N ARG A 186 6.76 13.96 -25.32
CA ARG A 186 6.37 12.99 -24.26
C ARG A 186 7.31 11.79 -24.20
N ASP A 187 7.77 11.29 -25.34
CA ASP A 187 8.70 10.16 -25.46
C ASP A 187 10.12 10.48 -24.98
N GLU A 188 10.51 11.76 -24.98
CA GLU A 188 11.78 12.20 -24.40
C GLU A 188 11.75 12.28 -22.87
N ILE A 189 10.56 12.26 -22.25
CA ILE A 189 10.33 12.43 -20.81
C ILE A 189 10.14 11.09 -20.13
N GLY A 190 11.00 10.79 -19.16
CA GLY A 190 10.87 9.65 -18.27
C GLY A 190 10.54 10.10 -16.85
N ILE A 191 9.34 9.78 -16.38
CA ILE A 191 8.87 10.09 -15.03
C ILE A 191 9.08 8.88 -14.11
N PHE A 192 9.95 9.04 -13.11
CA PHE A 192 10.27 7.99 -12.15
C PHE A 192 9.76 8.38 -10.77
N TYR A 193 8.77 7.63 -10.29
CA TYR A 193 8.17 7.87 -8.99
C TYR A 193 8.92 7.15 -7.87
N ILE A 194 9.47 7.93 -6.96
CA ILE A 194 10.17 7.48 -5.76
C ILE A 194 9.13 7.33 -4.65
N THR A 195 8.83 6.10 -4.25
CA THR A 195 7.69 5.83 -3.39
C THR A 195 8.06 5.20 -2.04
N PRO A 196 7.39 5.62 -0.93
CA PRO A 196 7.47 4.96 0.36
C PRO A 196 6.52 3.75 0.46
N CYS A 197 5.71 3.49 -0.57
CA CYS A 197 4.55 2.61 -0.49
C CYS A 197 4.57 1.52 -1.56
N ILE A 198 4.39 0.28 -1.12
CA ILE A 198 4.34 -0.91 -1.98
C ILE A 198 3.08 -0.90 -2.85
N ALA A 199 1.92 -0.59 -2.28
CA ALA A 199 0.68 -0.51 -3.04
C ALA A 199 0.72 0.56 -4.13
N LYS A 200 1.59 1.58 -4.02
CA LYS A 200 1.75 2.59 -5.06
C LYS A 200 2.57 2.11 -6.25
N ILE A 201 3.50 1.17 -6.05
CA ILE A 201 4.13 0.41 -7.14
C ILE A 201 3.07 -0.33 -7.93
N SER A 202 2.16 -1.02 -7.23
CA SER A 202 1.07 -1.72 -7.89
C SER A 202 0.06 -0.78 -8.54
N SER A 203 -0.18 0.42 -8.00
CA SER A 203 -1.03 1.43 -8.64
C SER A 203 -0.40 2.02 -9.91
N VAL A 204 0.92 2.17 -9.99
CA VAL A 204 1.56 2.63 -11.24
C VAL A 204 1.45 1.54 -12.31
N LYS A 205 1.71 0.28 -11.96
CA LYS A 205 1.68 -0.85 -12.91
C LYS A 205 0.27 -1.37 -13.23
N SER A 206 -0.70 -1.11 -12.34
CA SER A 206 -2.12 -1.46 -12.48
C SER A 206 -2.96 -0.40 -11.74
N PRO A 207 -3.28 0.73 -12.41
CA PRO A 207 -3.98 1.87 -11.82
C PRO A 207 -5.36 1.55 -11.24
N LEU A 208 -5.80 2.43 -10.34
CA LEU A 208 -7.13 2.40 -9.72
C LEU A 208 -7.93 3.57 -10.29
N GLY A 209 -8.99 3.28 -11.06
CA GLY A 209 -9.81 4.31 -11.71
C GLY A 209 -9.12 4.96 -12.92
N GLU A 210 -8.19 4.26 -13.57
CA GLU A 210 -7.54 4.70 -14.81
C GLU A 210 -7.13 3.48 -15.66
N LYS A 211 -6.97 3.68 -16.97
CA LYS A 211 -6.47 2.64 -17.88
C LYS A 211 -4.97 2.40 -17.73
N GLU A 212 -4.18 3.48 -17.72
CA GLU A 212 -2.72 3.43 -17.71
C GLU A 212 -2.16 4.59 -16.89
N SER A 213 -1.03 4.37 -16.22
CA SER A 213 -0.30 5.43 -15.51
C SER A 213 0.65 6.14 -16.47
N ILE A 214 0.79 7.46 -16.30
CA ILE A 214 1.78 8.25 -17.04
C ILE A 214 3.20 8.15 -16.46
N VAL A 215 3.38 7.42 -15.36
CA VAL A 215 4.67 7.21 -14.69
C VAL A 215 5.40 6.04 -15.36
N ASP A 216 6.64 6.26 -15.82
CA ASP A 216 7.42 5.30 -16.61
C ASP A 216 8.23 4.31 -15.77
N GLY A 217 8.42 4.59 -14.48
CA GLY A 217 9.12 3.69 -13.56
C GLY A 217 8.92 4.04 -12.09
N VAL A 218 9.21 3.08 -11.23
CA VAL A 218 9.12 3.23 -9.77
C VAL A 218 10.42 2.88 -9.09
N ILE A 219 10.77 3.67 -8.07
CA ILE A 219 11.99 3.52 -7.29
C ILE A 219 11.62 3.41 -5.81
N ASN A 220 12.15 2.40 -5.12
CA ASN A 220 11.94 2.26 -3.68
C ASN A 220 12.69 3.37 -2.93
N MET A 221 11.98 4.09 -2.05
CA MET A 221 12.56 5.22 -1.32
C MET A 221 13.76 4.82 -0.45
N ASN A 222 13.76 3.66 0.19
CA ASN A 222 14.89 3.16 0.99
C ASN A 222 16.16 2.90 0.16
N VAL A 223 16.02 2.43 -1.09
CA VAL A 223 17.15 2.23 -1.99
C VAL A 223 17.70 3.58 -2.45
N LEU A 224 16.81 4.52 -2.80
CA LEU A 224 17.23 5.87 -3.15
C LEU A 224 17.90 6.58 -1.96
N TYR A 225 17.37 6.45 -0.74
CA TYR A 225 17.94 7.03 0.47
C TYR A 225 19.42 6.70 0.62
N ASN A 226 19.77 5.42 0.44
CA ASN A 226 21.17 4.96 0.51
C ASN A 226 22.03 5.57 -0.60
N LYS A 227 21.49 5.76 -1.81
CA LYS A 227 22.21 6.39 -2.93
C LYS A 227 22.40 7.90 -2.69
N VAL A 228 21.38 8.59 -2.19
CA VAL A 228 21.45 10.01 -1.84
C VAL A 228 22.48 10.21 -0.74
N ARG A 229 22.41 9.44 0.35
CA ARG A 229 23.41 9.49 1.45
C ARG A 229 24.85 9.39 0.95
N LYS A 230 25.13 8.54 -0.04
CA LYS A 230 26.46 8.37 -0.63
C LYS A 230 26.91 9.55 -1.51
N ASN A 231 25.98 10.36 -2.02
CA ASN A 231 26.25 11.45 -2.98
C ASN A 231 26.12 12.86 -2.37
N ILE A 232 25.74 12.97 -1.10
CA ILE A 232 25.63 14.25 -0.38
C ILE A 232 27.00 14.95 -0.37
N ARG A 233 27.02 16.20 -0.85
CA ARG A 233 28.17 17.11 -0.69
C ARG A 233 28.20 17.70 0.70
N THR A 234 29.40 17.90 1.23
CA THR A 234 29.65 18.66 2.46
C THR A 234 30.09 20.09 2.19
N THR A 235 30.65 20.37 1.01
CA THR A 235 31.09 21.70 0.57
C THR A 235 30.48 22.06 -0.78
N ASP A 236 30.44 23.35 -1.11
CA ASP A 236 30.01 23.88 -2.42
C ASP A 236 28.64 23.37 -2.85
N ILE A 237 27.66 23.50 -1.93
CA ILE A 237 26.30 23.01 -2.14
C ILE A 237 25.57 23.99 -3.07
N PRO A 238 25.15 23.56 -4.29
CA PRO A 238 24.40 24.43 -5.19
C PRO A 238 23.06 24.83 -4.58
N ASP A 239 22.62 26.06 -4.85
CA ASP A 239 21.25 26.44 -4.51
C ASP A 239 20.26 25.76 -5.47
N THR A 240 19.19 25.21 -4.90
CA THR A 240 18.11 24.51 -5.62
C THR A 240 16.75 24.98 -5.13
N SER A 241 16.70 26.16 -4.51
CA SER A 241 15.50 26.78 -3.95
C SER A 241 14.42 27.03 -5.00
N ASP A 242 14.83 27.40 -6.22
CA ASP A 242 14.01 27.58 -7.43
C ASP A 242 13.12 26.36 -7.73
N ARG A 243 13.61 25.14 -7.46
CA ARG A 243 12.87 23.89 -7.70
C ARG A 243 11.74 23.65 -6.72
N ARG A 244 11.57 24.50 -5.69
CA ARG A 244 10.62 24.34 -4.58
C ARG A 244 9.67 25.51 -4.42
N GLU A 245 9.68 26.49 -5.33
CA GLU A 245 8.88 27.72 -5.23
C GLU A 245 7.38 27.48 -5.09
N THR A 246 6.87 26.42 -5.75
CA THR A 246 5.44 26.11 -5.74
C THR A 246 5.04 25.14 -4.62
N LEU A 247 5.98 24.75 -3.76
CA LEU A 247 5.69 23.90 -2.63
C LEU A 247 4.98 24.71 -1.53
N THR A 248 4.01 24.09 -0.87
CA THR A 248 3.20 24.77 0.14
C THR A 248 3.24 24.02 1.46
N ARG A 249 2.92 24.71 2.55
CA ARG A 249 2.73 24.10 3.87
C ARG A 249 1.74 22.94 3.83
N ASP A 250 0.61 23.15 3.15
CA ASP A 250 -0.43 22.14 2.99
C ASP A 250 0.10 20.93 2.21
N GLY A 251 0.91 21.16 1.17
CA GLY A 251 1.57 20.12 0.38
C GLY A 251 2.52 19.27 1.21
N ILE A 252 3.45 19.88 1.93
CA ILE A 252 4.43 19.15 2.74
C ILE A 252 3.76 18.22 3.75
N LEU A 253 2.63 18.65 4.32
CA LEU A 253 1.89 17.90 5.35
C LEU A 253 0.87 16.91 4.77
N TRP A 254 0.57 16.95 3.47
CA TRP A 254 -0.50 16.17 2.85
C TRP A 254 -0.34 14.66 3.04
N SER A 255 0.90 14.19 2.98
CA SER A 255 1.30 12.79 3.10
C SER A 255 1.30 12.27 4.56
N LEU A 256 1.07 13.16 5.54
CA LEU A 256 0.99 12.83 6.97
C LEU A 256 -0.46 12.61 7.41
N THR A 257 -0.62 12.05 8.62
CA THR A 257 -1.94 11.87 9.22
C THR A 257 -2.59 13.23 9.49
N ARG A 258 -3.88 13.34 9.18
CA ARG A 258 -4.65 14.60 9.14
C ARG A 258 -4.21 15.55 8.03
N GLY A 259 -3.37 15.11 7.09
CA GLY A 259 -2.89 15.92 5.96
C GLY A 259 -4.02 16.34 5.02
N GLU A 260 -5.07 15.52 4.90
CA GLU A 260 -6.27 15.81 4.10
C GLU A 260 -7.41 16.31 4.99
N ALA A 261 -7.74 15.58 6.06
CA ALA A 261 -8.94 15.80 6.86
C ALA A 261 -9.08 17.23 7.36
N ARG A 262 -7.95 17.90 7.70
CA ARG A 262 -7.94 19.31 8.15
C ARG A 262 -8.48 20.31 7.12
N HIS A 263 -8.67 19.91 5.87
CA HIS A 263 -9.06 20.79 4.77
C HIS A 263 -10.51 20.63 4.29
N PHE A 264 -11.24 19.63 4.79
CA PHE A 264 -12.53 19.23 4.27
C PHE A 264 -13.55 19.01 5.40
N GLY A 265 -14.72 19.64 5.29
CA GLY A 265 -15.80 19.48 6.27
C GLY A 265 -15.50 20.06 7.66
N GLU A 266 -16.52 20.12 8.50
CA GLU A 266 -16.39 20.49 9.91
C GLU A 266 -16.16 19.24 10.79
N ARG A 267 -16.84 18.15 10.43
CA ARG A 267 -16.74 16.84 11.06
C ARG A 267 -15.91 15.92 10.17
N SER A 268 -14.61 16.14 10.15
CA SER A 268 -13.67 15.29 9.43
C SER A 268 -12.77 14.51 10.37
N MET A 269 -12.33 13.34 9.91
CA MET A 269 -11.51 12.46 10.72
C MET A 269 -10.41 11.83 9.87
N ALA A 270 -9.26 11.61 10.52
CA ALA A 270 -8.16 10.85 9.96
C ALA A 270 -7.89 9.62 10.81
N ILE A 271 -7.78 8.46 10.16
CA ILE A 271 -7.46 7.19 10.77
C ILE A 271 -6.31 6.56 10.01
N ASP A 272 -5.26 6.21 10.74
CA ASP A 272 -4.11 5.53 10.21
C ASP A 272 -3.90 4.15 10.88
N GLY A 273 -3.14 3.29 10.20
CA GLY A 273 -2.97 1.89 10.56
C GLY A 273 -4.13 1.02 10.05
N ILE A 274 -3.81 0.02 9.23
CA ILE A 274 -4.83 -0.75 8.50
C ILE A 274 -5.83 -1.49 9.40
N HIS A 275 -5.42 -1.95 10.59
CA HIS A 275 -6.34 -2.58 11.54
C HIS A 275 -7.31 -1.58 12.17
N ASN A 276 -6.89 -0.33 12.40
CA ASN A 276 -7.79 0.74 12.84
C ASN A 276 -8.78 1.09 11.74
N VAL A 277 -8.30 1.17 10.49
CA VAL A 277 -9.14 1.41 9.31
C VAL A 277 -10.19 0.32 9.16
N ILE A 278 -9.81 -0.97 9.25
CA ILE A 278 -10.75 -2.10 9.16
C ILE A 278 -11.85 -2.00 10.22
N ARG A 279 -11.46 -1.87 11.50
CA ARG A 279 -12.43 -1.75 12.60
C ARG A 279 -13.37 -0.56 12.41
N PHE A 280 -12.86 0.54 11.87
CA PHE A 280 -13.68 1.71 11.63
C PHE A 280 -14.64 1.51 10.45
N LEU A 281 -14.18 0.91 9.35
CA LEU A 281 -15.02 0.61 8.19
C LEU A 281 -16.14 -0.38 8.54
N GLU A 282 -15.87 -1.38 9.38
CA GLU A 282 -16.90 -2.30 9.90
C GLU A 282 -18.00 -1.57 10.66
N ARG A 283 -17.61 -0.65 11.56
CA ARG A 283 -18.58 0.17 12.30
C ARG A 283 -19.32 1.14 11.39
N LEU A 284 -18.66 1.67 10.36
CA LEU A 284 -19.27 2.55 9.38
C LEU A 284 -20.32 1.82 8.54
N GLU A 285 -20.04 0.61 8.08
CA GLU A 285 -20.98 -0.22 7.32
C GLU A 285 -22.19 -0.67 8.16
N ASN A 286 -22.00 -0.86 9.47
CA ASN A 286 -23.07 -1.18 10.43
C ASN A 286 -23.83 0.05 10.94
N GLU A 287 -23.60 1.24 10.38
CA GLU A 287 -24.24 2.50 10.80
C GLU A 287 -24.01 2.86 12.30
N GLU A 288 -22.92 2.37 12.90
CA GLU A 288 -22.54 2.61 14.31
C GLU A 288 -21.65 3.86 14.51
N VAL A 289 -21.53 4.68 13.48
CA VAL A 289 -20.66 5.85 13.42
C VAL A 289 -21.52 7.08 13.19
N PRO A 290 -21.31 8.19 13.93
CA PRO A 290 -22.10 9.38 13.74
C PRO A 290 -21.79 10.04 12.38
N ASP A 291 -22.64 10.97 11.94
CA ASP A 291 -22.46 11.67 10.66
C ASP A 291 -21.09 12.35 10.53
N ILE A 292 -20.35 11.98 9.49
CA ILE A 292 -19.02 12.51 9.16
C ILE A 292 -19.07 13.14 7.77
N ASP A 293 -18.37 14.25 7.57
CA ASP A 293 -18.25 14.91 6.26
C ASP A 293 -17.21 14.21 5.36
N PHE A 294 -16.05 13.89 5.94
CA PHE A 294 -14.87 13.44 5.23
C PHE A 294 -14.02 12.48 6.07
N LEU A 295 -13.55 11.40 5.43
CA LEU A 295 -12.69 10.39 6.01
C LEU A 295 -11.35 10.30 5.27
N GLU A 296 -10.28 10.60 5.98
CA GLU A 296 -8.92 10.29 5.58
C GLU A 296 -8.53 8.93 6.17
N LEU A 297 -8.41 7.90 5.33
CA LEU A 297 -8.07 6.54 5.78
C LEU A 297 -6.70 6.12 5.21
N ARG A 298 -5.83 5.61 6.08
CA ARG A 298 -4.43 5.30 5.75
C ARG A 298 -4.02 3.94 6.30
N ALA A 299 -3.41 3.10 5.46
CA ALA A 299 -3.02 1.74 5.87
C ALA A 299 -1.81 1.68 6.82
N CYS A 300 -1.00 2.73 6.87
CA CYS A 300 0.25 2.79 7.61
C CYS A 300 0.14 3.79 8.76
N ASP A 301 0.66 3.47 9.95
CA ASP A 301 0.71 4.42 11.08
C ASP A 301 1.58 5.63 10.72
N GLN A 302 1.15 6.84 11.08
CA GLN A 302 1.76 8.09 10.62
C GLN A 302 1.72 8.25 9.09
N SER A 303 0.72 7.64 8.45
CA SER A 303 0.48 7.73 7.00
C SER A 303 1.71 7.35 6.17
N CYS A 304 2.05 8.12 5.14
CA CYS A 304 3.16 7.78 4.24
C CYS A 304 4.54 7.89 4.92
N ALA A 305 4.68 8.64 6.02
CA ALA A 305 5.91 8.71 6.81
C ALA A 305 6.22 7.37 7.50
N GLY A 306 5.18 6.60 7.83
CA GLY A 306 5.31 5.21 8.23
C GLY A 306 5.06 4.25 7.07
N GLY A 307 5.46 4.57 5.84
CA GLY A 307 5.43 3.63 4.70
C GLY A 307 6.40 2.46 4.87
N ASN A 308 6.24 1.39 4.08
CA ASN A 308 7.08 0.18 4.22
C ASN A 308 8.44 0.30 3.54
N LEU A 309 8.58 1.26 2.62
CA LEU A 309 9.81 1.50 1.87
C LEU A 309 10.56 2.75 2.37
N THR A 310 10.23 3.23 3.57
CA THR A 310 10.97 4.32 4.23
C THR A 310 12.26 3.78 4.87
N ALA A 311 13.23 4.67 5.11
CA ALA A 311 14.51 4.33 5.75
C ALA A 311 14.60 4.90 7.17
N GLY A 312 13.99 6.07 7.41
CA GLY A 312 13.99 6.75 8.69
C GLY A 312 12.89 6.26 9.64
N ASN A 313 13.01 6.65 10.91
CA ASN A 313 11.95 6.47 11.89
C ASN A 313 10.74 7.34 11.51
N ARG A 314 9.54 6.77 11.55
CA ARG A 314 8.29 7.45 11.16
C ARG A 314 7.98 8.69 11.99
N PHE A 315 8.23 8.68 13.30
CA PHE A 315 7.92 9.79 14.19
C PHE A 315 8.90 10.96 13.98
N LEU A 316 10.19 10.66 13.82
CA LEU A 316 11.18 11.67 13.43
C LEU A 316 10.90 12.25 12.05
N THR A 317 10.41 11.43 11.12
CA THR A 317 10.01 11.90 9.79
C THR A 317 8.84 12.89 9.87
N VAL A 318 7.82 12.58 10.67
CA VAL A 318 6.66 13.47 10.91
C VAL A 318 7.13 14.79 11.50
N GLU A 319 7.87 14.75 12.60
CA GLU A 319 8.35 15.94 13.31
C GLU A 319 9.14 16.88 12.39
N ARG A 320 10.08 16.33 11.60
CA ARG A 320 10.87 17.12 10.64
C ARG A 320 10.04 17.75 9.54
N LEU A 321 8.99 17.07 9.07
CA LEU A 321 8.11 17.61 8.03
C LEU A 321 7.20 18.70 8.58
N GLU A 322 6.71 18.54 9.81
CA GLU A 322 5.99 19.60 10.53
C GLU A 322 6.87 20.82 10.75
N HIS A 323 8.14 20.62 11.15
CA HIS A 323 9.11 21.68 11.27
C HIS A 323 9.41 22.35 9.92
N ARG A 324 9.68 21.56 8.87
CA ARG A 324 9.89 22.04 7.49
C ARG A 324 8.72 22.89 6.99
N ALA A 325 7.50 22.44 7.20
CA ALA A 325 6.29 23.08 6.69
C ALA A 325 6.05 24.49 7.26
N LYS A 326 6.62 24.82 8.43
CA LYS A 326 6.53 26.17 9.03
C LYS A 326 7.19 27.24 8.16
N ARG A 327 8.20 26.87 7.36
CA ARG A 327 8.94 27.77 6.45
C ARG A 327 8.19 28.08 5.16
N TYR A 328 7.11 27.35 4.88
CA TYR A 328 6.33 27.47 3.65
C TYR A 328 4.97 28.11 3.91
N GLU A 329 4.45 28.77 2.87
CA GLU A 329 3.16 29.42 2.88
C GLU A 329 2.01 28.43 2.60
N SER A 330 0.79 28.79 3.03
CA SER A 330 -0.40 27.98 2.69
C SER A 330 -0.76 28.15 1.21
N SER A 331 -1.30 27.09 0.61
CA SER A 331 -1.74 27.13 -0.80
C SER A 331 -2.83 28.16 -1.07
N SER A 332 -3.54 28.65 -0.04
CA SER A 332 -4.50 29.75 -0.17
C SER A 332 -3.87 31.07 -0.63
N LYS A 333 -2.57 31.28 -0.40
CA LYS A 333 -1.81 32.45 -0.86
C LYS A 333 -1.30 32.32 -2.30
N PHE A 334 -1.47 31.16 -2.94
CA PHE A 334 -1.00 30.90 -4.30
C PHE A 334 -2.06 31.20 -5.37
N LYS A 335 -3.15 31.91 -5.04
CA LYS A 335 -4.26 32.22 -5.96
C LYS A 335 -3.86 33.06 -7.17
N ASP A 336 -2.86 33.91 -7.00
CA ASP A 336 -2.34 34.79 -8.06
C ASP A 336 -0.99 34.30 -8.63
N HIS A 337 -0.51 33.14 -8.17
CA HIS A 337 0.78 32.60 -8.59
C HIS A 337 0.74 32.13 -10.06
N PRO A 338 1.80 32.30 -10.87
CA PRO A 338 1.83 31.88 -12.27
C PRO A 338 1.44 30.41 -12.54
N ILE A 339 1.68 29.52 -11.57
CA ILE A 339 1.26 28.10 -11.62
C ILE A 339 -0.25 27.92 -11.84
N GLN A 340 -1.07 28.90 -11.45
CA GLN A 340 -2.53 28.86 -11.62
C GLN A 340 -2.97 28.78 -13.08
N ARG A 341 -2.12 29.20 -14.02
CA ARG A 341 -2.35 29.02 -15.46
C ARG A 341 -2.50 27.54 -15.85
N LEU A 342 -1.89 26.63 -15.10
CA LEU A 342 -1.99 25.18 -15.31
C LEU A 342 -3.24 24.57 -14.67
N ALA A 343 -3.95 25.30 -13.79
CA ALA A 343 -5.04 24.75 -12.99
C ALA A 343 -6.17 24.12 -13.82
N PRO A 344 -6.68 24.72 -14.92
CA PRO A 344 -7.75 24.10 -15.71
C PRO A 344 -7.34 22.75 -16.29
N LYS A 345 -6.12 22.68 -16.85
CA LYS A 345 -5.58 21.47 -17.47
C LYS A 345 -5.35 20.38 -16.41
N LEU A 346 -4.71 20.73 -15.30
CA LEU A 346 -4.45 19.78 -14.21
C LEU A 346 -5.74 19.29 -13.52
N LYS A 347 -6.72 20.17 -13.27
CA LYS A 347 -8.02 19.78 -12.69
C LYS A 347 -8.77 18.80 -13.58
N SER A 348 -8.71 18.96 -14.90
CA SER A 348 -9.32 18.00 -15.83
C SER A 348 -8.69 16.60 -15.75
N LYS A 349 -7.38 16.53 -15.50
CA LYS A 349 -6.64 15.26 -15.37
C LYS A 349 -6.84 14.58 -14.01
N LEU A 350 -7.41 15.27 -13.02
CA LEU A 350 -7.63 14.73 -11.68
C LEU A 350 -8.82 13.81 -11.54
N ILE A 351 -9.78 13.84 -12.46
CA ILE A 351 -10.98 13.02 -12.38
C ILE A 351 -10.59 11.57 -12.71
N SER A 352 -10.92 10.64 -11.83
CA SER A 352 -10.72 9.20 -12.05
C SER A 352 -12.00 8.55 -12.56
N ASP A 353 -11.85 7.44 -13.27
CA ASP A 353 -12.95 6.54 -13.57
C ASP A 353 -13.52 5.93 -12.27
N PRO A 354 -14.78 5.46 -12.27
CA PRO A 354 -15.35 4.73 -11.15
C PRO A 354 -14.53 3.50 -10.76
N ILE A 355 -14.55 3.16 -9.48
CA ILE A 355 -13.80 2.04 -8.93
C ILE A 355 -14.77 0.88 -8.69
N ASP A 356 -14.58 -0.22 -9.40
CA ASP A 356 -15.46 -1.38 -9.31
C ASP A 356 -15.17 -2.28 -8.11
N ALA A 357 -16.20 -2.96 -7.61
CA ALA A 357 -16.06 -4.02 -6.62
C ALA A 357 -15.22 -5.19 -7.16
N LYS A 358 -14.41 -5.78 -6.28
CA LYS A 358 -13.64 -7.00 -6.55
C LYS A 358 -14.09 -8.06 -5.56
N PRO A 359 -15.12 -8.86 -5.88
CA PRO A 359 -15.69 -9.77 -4.92
C PRO A 359 -14.81 -11.03 -4.82
N VAL A 360 -13.84 -10.97 -3.90
CA VAL A 360 -12.79 -11.99 -3.71
C VAL A 360 -13.23 -13.10 -2.76
N PHE A 361 -14.19 -12.82 -1.88
CA PHE A 361 -14.73 -13.78 -0.91
C PHE A 361 -15.92 -14.60 -1.46
N ILE A 362 -16.14 -14.57 -2.78
CA ILE A 362 -17.16 -15.40 -3.43
C ILE A 362 -16.74 -16.88 -3.35
N LEU A 363 -17.62 -17.72 -2.79
CA LEU A 363 -17.42 -19.17 -2.73
C LEU A 363 -17.75 -19.88 -4.04
N ASP A 364 -18.72 -19.39 -4.80
CA ASP A 364 -19.05 -19.85 -6.15
C ASP A 364 -19.73 -18.74 -6.97
N ARG A 365 -19.58 -18.77 -8.30
CA ARG A 365 -20.27 -17.81 -9.18
C ARG A 365 -21.76 -18.13 -9.29
N ASP A 366 -22.10 -19.40 -9.14
CA ASP A 366 -23.47 -19.86 -9.05
C ASP A 366 -24.01 -19.59 -7.63
N ARG A 367 -25.13 -18.87 -7.53
CA ARG A 367 -25.69 -18.44 -6.26
C ARG A 367 -26.13 -19.62 -5.39
N GLU A 368 -26.70 -20.66 -5.99
CA GLU A 368 -27.17 -21.84 -5.26
C GLU A 368 -25.98 -22.59 -4.67
N LYS A 369 -24.95 -22.86 -5.49
CA LYS A 369 -23.69 -23.47 -5.04
C LYS A 369 -22.97 -22.62 -4.00
N ALA A 370 -23.02 -21.30 -4.12
CA ALA A 370 -22.44 -20.40 -3.13
C ALA A 370 -23.15 -20.55 -1.77
N LEU A 371 -24.49 -20.58 -1.75
CA LEU A 371 -25.28 -20.80 -0.53
C LEU A 371 -25.03 -22.19 0.08
N GLU A 372 -24.94 -23.23 -0.75
CA GLU A 372 -24.57 -24.58 -0.30
C GLU A 372 -23.19 -24.59 0.36
N LYS A 373 -22.18 -23.95 -0.28
CA LYS A 373 -20.84 -23.83 0.28
C LYS A 373 -20.83 -23.01 1.57
N MET A 374 -21.64 -21.95 1.67
CA MET A 374 -21.77 -21.15 2.89
C MET A 374 -22.35 -22.01 4.04
N SER A 375 -23.45 -22.73 3.79
CA SER A 375 -24.05 -23.64 4.77
C SER A 375 -23.07 -24.73 5.19
N LYS A 376 -22.36 -25.34 4.23
CA LYS A 376 -21.32 -26.33 4.51
C LYS A 376 -20.17 -25.75 5.34
N MET A 377 -19.74 -24.53 5.05
CA MET A 377 -18.68 -23.85 5.80
C MET A 377 -19.11 -23.62 7.26
N GLN A 378 -20.32 -23.14 7.50
CA GLN A 378 -20.87 -22.98 8.86
C GLN A 378 -20.89 -24.31 9.62
N ARG A 379 -21.34 -25.39 8.97
CA ARG A 379 -21.30 -26.73 9.56
C ARG A 379 -19.88 -27.18 9.89
N ILE A 380 -18.92 -26.95 8.99
CA ILE A 380 -17.50 -27.28 9.23
C ILE A 380 -16.97 -26.52 10.44
N ILE A 381 -17.29 -25.23 10.57
CA ILE A 381 -16.84 -24.40 11.70
C ILE A 381 -17.28 -24.99 13.04
N CYS A 382 -18.49 -25.57 13.14
CA CYS A 382 -18.96 -26.23 14.38
C CYS A 382 -18.09 -27.43 14.80
N PHE A 383 -17.35 -28.06 13.89
CA PHE A 383 -16.42 -29.13 14.20
C PHE A 383 -15.00 -28.62 14.46
N LEU A 384 -14.69 -27.38 14.10
CA LEU A 384 -13.37 -26.81 14.35
C LEU A 384 -13.28 -26.28 15.79
N PRO A 385 -12.08 -26.29 16.39
CA PRO A 385 -11.93 -25.96 17.81
C PRO A 385 -12.09 -24.46 18.14
N GLY A 386 -12.12 -23.57 17.14
CA GLY A 386 -12.26 -22.12 17.35
C GLY A 386 -11.05 -21.44 18.03
N ILE A 387 -9.90 -22.10 18.12
CA ILE A 387 -8.69 -21.59 18.79
C ILE A 387 -7.90 -20.60 17.93
N ASP A 388 -8.04 -20.66 16.60
CA ASP A 388 -7.31 -19.81 15.65
C ASP A 388 -5.76 -19.88 15.75
N CYS A 389 -5.24 -21.02 16.18
CA CYS A 389 -3.79 -21.24 16.41
C CYS A 389 -2.88 -21.12 15.17
N GLY A 390 -3.44 -21.17 13.95
CA GLY A 390 -2.65 -21.16 12.71
C GLY A 390 -1.91 -22.47 12.34
N ALA A 391 -2.00 -23.52 13.16
CA ALA A 391 -1.22 -24.77 13.02
C ALA A 391 -1.51 -25.58 11.74
N CYS A 392 -2.65 -25.34 11.08
CA CYS A 392 -3.01 -25.96 9.80
C CYS A 392 -2.47 -25.18 8.58
N GLY A 393 -1.80 -24.04 8.81
CA GLY A 393 -1.34 -23.12 7.77
C GLY A 393 -2.41 -22.22 7.18
N ALA A 394 -3.56 -22.08 7.85
CA ALA A 394 -4.56 -21.03 7.61
C ALA A 394 -4.57 -20.06 8.80
N PRO A 395 -4.88 -18.76 8.60
CA PRO A 395 -4.78 -17.75 9.66
C PRO A 395 -5.73 -18.02 10.84
N ASN A 396 -6.93 -18.52 10.58
CA ASN A 396 -7.94 -18.84 11.58
C ASN A 396 -8.82 -20.04 11.13
N CYS A 397 -9.70 -20.51 12.01
CA CYS A 397 -10.59 -21.64 11.77
C CYS A 397 -11.58 -21.36 10.63
N GLN A 398 -12.08 -20.13 10.51
CA GLN A 398 -12.98 -19.74 9.42
C GLN A 398 -12.28 -19.82 8.05
N ALA A 399 -11.05 -19.30 7.94
CA ALA A 399 -10.21 -19.39 6.76
C ALA A 399 -9.87 -20.83 6.39
N LEU A 400 -9.69 -21.71 7.38
CA LEU A 400 -9.52 -23.14 7.13
C LEU A 400 -10.80 -23.78 6.59
N ALA A 401 -11.96 -23.48 7.19
CA ALA A 401 -13.25 -23.97 6.70
C ALA A 401 -13.52 -23.52 5.26
N GLU A 402 -13.16 -22.28 4.94
CA GLU A 402 -13.23 -21.73 3.59
C GLU A 402 -12.31 -22.48 2.62
N ASP A 403 -11.08 -22.79 3.04
CA ASP A 403 -10.16 -23.62 2.26
C ASP A 403 -10.76 -25.02 2.00
N MET A 404 -11.52 -25.59 2.95
CA MET A 404 -12.14 -26.92 2.79
C MET A 404 -13.30 -26.92 1.79
N VAL A 405 -14.21 -25.95 1.85
CA VAL A 405 -15.33 -25.88 0.88
C VAL A 405 -14.84 -25.58 -0.53
N ASN A 406 -13.68 -24.94 -0.65
CA ASN A 406 -12.98 -24.70 -1.91
C ASN A 406 -12.00 -25.82 -2.31
N GLN A 407 -12.02 -26.97 -1.61
CA GLN A 407 -11.19 -28.15 -1.90
C GLN A 407 -9.66 -27.92 -1.80
N LYS A 408 -9.23 -26.87 -1.10
CA LYS A 408 -7.82 -26.52 -0.84
C LYS A 408 -7.29 -27.12 0.48
N ALA A 409 -8.19 -27.56 1.36
CA ALA A 409 -7.87 -28.19 2.64
C ALA A 409 -8.82 -29.36 2.96
N LYS A 410 -8.48 -30.14 3.99
CA LYS A 410 -9.30 -31.24 4.52
C LYS A 410 -9.51 -31.07 6.02
N MET A 411 -10.54 -31.73 6.57
CA MET A 411 -10.78 -31.79 8.02
C MET A 411 -9.56 -32.30 8.79
N SER A 412 -8.85 -33.30 8.24
CA SER A 412 -7.61 -33.83 8.81
C SER A 412 -6.45 -32.83 8.83
N ASP A 413 -6.56 -31.66 8.19
CA ASP A 413 -5.52 -30.63 8.25
C ASP A 413 -5.56 -29.85 9.58
N CYS A 414 -6.68 -29.88 10.31
CA CYS A 414 -6.74 -29.34 11.66
C CYS A 414 -5.99 -30.28 12.62
N VAL A 415 -4.96 -29.76 13.30
CA VAL A 415 -4.10 -30.56 14.19
C VAL A 415 -4.86 -31.17 15.36
N PHE A 416 -5.85 -30.45 15.90
CA PHE A 416 -6.67 -30.92 17.01
C PHE A 416 -7.60 -32.06 16.59
N LEU A 417 -8.32 -31.89 15.47
CA LEU A 417 -9.15 -32.96 14.92
C LEU A 417 -8.34 -34.17 14.50
N GLN A 418 -7.15 -33.93 13.95
CA GLN A 418 -6.23 -35.00 13.61
C GLN A 418 -5.83 -35.80 14.84
N GLN A 419 -5.53 -35.14 15.97
CA GLN A 419 -5.21 -35.82 17.23
C GLN A 419 -6.39 -36.64 17.75
N THR A 420 -7.59 -36.08 17.81
CA THR A 420 -8.81 -36.83 18.21
C THR A 420 -9.02 -38.05 17.31
N TRP A 421 -8.83 -37.90 16.00
CA TRP A 421 -8.96 -39.02 15.07
C TRP A 421 -7.87 -40.08 15.20
N GLN A 422 -6.69 -39.72 15.71
CA GLN A 422 -5.66 -40.71 16.04
C GLN A 422 -6.07 -41.54 17.26
N GLU A 423 -6.60 -40.88 18.30
CA GLU A 423 -7.13 -41.54 19.51
C GLU A 423 -8.30 -42.48 19.18
N GLU A 424 -9.16 -42.07 18.25
CA GLU A 424 -10.27 -42.89 17.75
C GLU A 424 -9.87 -43.93 16.68
N ASN A 425 -8.58 -44.10 16.38
CA ASN A 425 -8.05 -44.98 15.32
C ASN A 425 -8.61 -44.71 13.90
N LYS A 426 -9.11 -43.50 13.63
CA LYS A 426 -9.61 -43.07 12.31
C LYS A 426 -8.50 -42.59 11.37
N ILE A 427 -7.32 -42.25 11.90
CA ILE A 427 -6.13 -41.89 11.11
C ILE A 427 -4.87 -42.48 11.74
N SER A 428 -4.00 -43.06 10.92
CA SER A 428 -2.71 -43.57 11.42
C SER A 428 -1.73 -42.44 11.72
N THR A 429 -0.83 -42.67 12.68
CA THR A 429 0.24 -41.73 13.04
C THR A 429 1.13 -41.35 11.86
N SER A 430 1.40 -42.29 10.96
CA SER A 430 2.18 -42.02 9.74
C SER A 430 1.43 -41.11 8.76
N LYS A 431 0.11 -41.24 8.66
CA LYS A 431 -0.71 -40.37 7.82
C LYS A 431 -0.88 -38.97 8.42
N ALA A 432 -1.05 -38.89 9.73
CA ALA A 432 -1.07 -37.65 10.51
C ALA A 432 0.22 -36.83 10.27
N LEU A 433 1.39 -37.46 10.47
CA LEU A 433 2.68 -36.84 10.22
C LEU A 433 2.83 -36.35 8.76
N LYS A 434 2.43 -37.16 7.77
CA LYS A 434 2.45 -36.75 6.35
C LYS A 434 1.57 -35.53 6.06
N ASN A 435 0.42 -35.38 6.73
CA ASN A 435 -0.41 -34.19 6.58
C ASN A 435 0.33 -32.96 7.11
N MET A 436 0.99 -33.07 8.26
CA MET A 436 1.79 -31.99 8.83
C MET A 436 2.97 -31.62 7.93
N GLU A 437 3.73 -32.59 7.40
CA GLU A 437 4.83 -32.34 6.48
C GLU A 437 4.39 -31.66 5.18
N LYS A 438 3.19 -31.99 4.66
CA LYS A 438 2.62 -31.31 3.49
C LYS A 438 2.37 -29.82 3.75
N LYS A 439 2.05 -29.42 4.98
CA LYS A 439 1.82 -28.02 5.33
C LYS A 439 3.11 -27.31 5.69
N TRP A 440 3.94 -27.93 6.51
CA TRP A 440 5.09 -27.30 7.16
C TRP A 440 6.45 -27.62 6.52
N GLY A 441 6.46 -28.47 5.50
CA GLY A 441 7.67 -28.97 4.86
C GLY A 441 8.15 -30.29 5.48
N LYS A 442 8.84 -31.09 4.67
CA LYS A 442 9.48 -32.33 5.13
C LYS A 442 10.58 -32.03 6.13
N ASP A 443 10.79 -32.95 7.07
CA ASP A 443 11.84 -32.88 8.10
C ASP A 443 11.76 -31.66 9.03
N ARG A 444 10.72 -30.83 8.94
CA ARG A 444 10.55 -29.61 9.73
C ARG A 444 10.56 -29.88 11.23
N PHE A 445 10.07 -31.03 11.64
CA PHE A 445 9.94 -31.44 13.05
C PHE A 445 11.18 -32.16 13.60
N LYS A 446 12.09 -32.65 12.74
CA LYS A 446 13.34 -33.29 13.20
C LYS A 446 14.25 -32.25 13.88
N ALA A 447 14.74 -32.60 15.08
CA ALA A 447 15.69 -31.79 15.82
C ALA A 447 16.98 -31.57 15.02
N ASP A 448 17.24 -30.31 14.66
CA ASP A 448 18.44 -29.92 13.93
C ASP A 448 18.71 -28.44 14.19
N CYS A 449 19.78 -28.15 14.91
CA CYS A 449 20.17 -26.78 15.26
C CYS A 449 20.72 -26.00 14.05
N ASN A 450 21.08 -26.67 12.97
CA ASN A 450 21.61 -26.07 11.74
C ASN A 450 20.49 -25.80 10.72
N LYS A 451 19.24 -26.20 11.02
CA LYS A 451 18.10 -25.84 10.17
C LYS A 451 17.75 -24.37 10.30
N ARG A 452 17.56 -23.77 9.14
CA ARG A 452 17.10 -22.40 8.94
C ARG A 452 15.87 -22.08 9.81
N GLY A 453 15.98 -21.03 10.62
CA GLY A 453 14.93 -20.55 11.52
C GLY A 453 14.88 -21.19 12.92
N ARG A 454 15.88 -22.01 13.32
CA ARG A 454 15.93 -22.64 14.67
C ARG A 454 16.96 -22.05 15.64
N ARG A 455 18.09 -21.51 15.16
CA ARG A 455 19.07 -20.77 15.99
C ARG A 455 19.01 -19.28 15.66
N ASN A 456 18.46 -18.45 16.55
CA ASN A 456 18.58 -16.97 16.57
C ASN A 456 18.63 -16.23 15.21
N GLU A 457 17.90 -16.71 14.19
CA GLU A 457 17.92 -16.16 12.83
C GLU A 457 16.80 -15.14 12.60
N GLY A 458 16.21 -14.57 13.66
CA GLY A 458 14.97 -13.81 13.53
C GLY A 458 14.60 -12.82 14.62
N PHE A 459 15.51 -12.46 15.52
CA PHE A 459 15.36 -11.35 16.47
C PHE A 459 16.68 -10.59 16.62
#